data_AF-A0A257NU53-F1
#
_entry.id   AF-A0A257NU53-F1
#
_cell.length_a   1.000
_cell.length_b   1.000
_cell.length_c   1.000
_cell.angle_alpha   90.00
_cell.angle_beta   90.00
_cell.angle_gamma   90.00
#
_symmetry.space_group_name_H-M   'P 1'
#
loop_
_entity.id
_entity.type
_entity.pdbx_description
1 polymer ?
#
loop_
_entity_poly.entity_id
_entity_poly.type
_entity_poly.pdbx_seq_one_letter_code
_entity_poly.pdbx_strand_id
1 'polypeptide(L)'
;MNVGLQIDFVGWFALIAILTAVHGLSGQKSGHAPWPRGAVGLLVFALILMLSSVLWTSDGSNTLLACIMILLGSSVAPFTARHHSRNKAATSPQGNQDSILSGLALITIGGGVSVALLGLTGWYETDHSFYTWDLRLIAVTSLFIGVWTFAAGLMLWLRLNEYLPKSTPTQTQQRVVIAVLTLALGLGALTVVYPAYANILMGLMVLLALELGALSALGIVITRATCILGRHLGMIGAAIAMLGYVQASLFLLALGGLIVAGAVHYLRGTVDFYQTNSTD
;
A
#
# COMPACT_ATOMS: atom_id res chain seq x y z
N MET A 1 -14.34 -15.72 -15.95
CA MET A 1 -14.71 -14.29 -16.18
C MET A 1 -16.01 -13.88 -15.46
N ASN A 2 -16.24 -14.27 -14.20
CA ASN A 2 -17.48 -13.93 -13.45
C ASN A 2 -17.21 -13.29 -12.06
N VAL A 3 -15.96 -13.29 -11.59
CA VAL A 3 -15.59 -12.83 -10.23
C VAL A 3 -15.54 -11.31 -10.14
N GLY A 4 -14.94 -10.62 -11.12
CA GLY A 4 -14.86 -9.15 -11.14
C GLY A 4 -16.23 -8.46 -11.18
N LEU A 5 -17.17 -8.98 -11.97
CA LEU A 5 -18.53 -8.45 -12.09
C LEU A 5 -19.34 -8.58 -10.78
N GLN A 6 -19.14 -9.67 -10.03
CA GLN A 6 -19.82 -9.91 -8.74
C GLN A 6 -19.21 -9.08 -7.61
N ILE A 7 -17.88 -8.92 -7.60
CA ILE A 7 -17.19 -8.02 -6.67
C ILE A 7 -17.59 -6.57 -6.93
N ASP A 8 -17.75 -6.17 -8.18
CA ASP A 8 -18.14 -4.79 -8.52
C ASP A 8 -19.55 -4.44 -8.00
N PHE A 9 -20.53 -5.36 -8.05
CA PHE A 9 -21.89 -5.10 -7.56
C PHE A 9 -21.95 -4.75 -6.07
N VAL A 10 -21.27 -5.52 -5.21
CA VAL A 10 -21.19 -5.21 -3.77
C VAL A 10 -20.17 -4.10 -3.49
N GLY A 11 -19.13 -4.03 -4.31
CA GLY A 11 -18.06 -3.03 -4.27
C GLY A 11 -18.57 -1.61 -4.41
N TRP A 12 -19.59 -1.35 -5.23
CA TRP A 12 -20.19 -0.01 -5.35
C TRP A 12 -20.81 0.49 -4.04
N PHE A 13 -21.51 -0.38 -3.30
CA PHE A 13 -22.06 0.00 -1.99
C PHE A 13 -20.96 0.27 -0.96
N ALA A 14 -19.91 -0.55 -0.98
CA ALA A 14 -18.74 -0.32 -0.13
C ALA A 14 -18.01 0.98 -0.50
N LEU A 15 -17.88 1.30 -1.80
CA LEU A 15 -17.28 2.53 -2.30
C LEU A 15 -18.07 3.76 -1.87
N ILE A 16 -19.40 3.73 -2.00
CA ILE A 16 -20.27 4.81 -1.52
C ILE A 16 -20.04 5.00 -0.01
N ALA A 17 -20.10 3.94 0.78
CA ALA A 17 -19.87 4.02 2.23
C ALA A 17 -18.49 4.62 2.57
N ILE A 18 -17.43 4.25 1.83
CA ILE A 18 -16.09 4.83 1.98
C ILE A 18 -16.10 6.32 1.63
N LEU A 19 -16.71 6.73 0.52
CA LEU A 19 -16.77 8.13 0.11
C LEU A 19 -17.53 8.97 1.14
N THR A 20 -18.67 8.49 1.65
CA THR A 20 -19.44 9.18 2.69
C THR A 20 -18.65 9.29 3.99
N ALA A 21 -17.91 8.24 4.36
CA ALA A 21 -17.03 8.26 5.52
C ALA A 21 -15.87 9.25 5.36
N VAL A 22 -15.19 9.24 4.21
CA VAL A 22 -14.11 10.18 3.90
C VAL A 22 -14.63 11.62 3.90
N HIS A 23 -15.79 11.86 3.32
CA HIS A 23 -16.44 13.18 3.33
C HIS A 23 -16.74 13.64 4.76
N GLY A 24 -17.36 12.78 5.58
CA GLY A 24 -17.67 13.06 6.98
C GLY A 24 -16.43 13.29 7.86
N LEU A 25 -15.30 12.64 7.56
CA LEU A 25 -14.02 12.88 8.24
C LEU A 25 -13.34 14.17 7.76
N SER A 26 -13.49 14.53 6.48
CA SER A 26 -12.91 15.76 5.90
C SER A 26 -13.62 17.04 6.39
N GLY A 27 -14.93 16.97 6.67
CA GLY A 27 -15.73 18.08 7.18
C GLY A 27 -15.31 18.57 8.58
N GLN A 28 -14.53 17.78 9.32
CA GLN A 28 -14.05 18.13 10.66
C GLN A 28 -13.13 19.37 10.67
N LYS A 29 -12.43 19.66 9.57
CA LYS A 29 -11.64 20.90 9.41
C LYS A 29 -12.49 22.14 9.07
N SER A 30 -13.72 21.95 8.59
CA SER A 30 -14.60 23.01 8.06
C SER A 30 -15.77 23.38 8.99
N GLY A 31 -15.83 22.81 10.20
CA GLY A 31 -16.86 23.14 11.20
C GLY A 31 -18.28 22.65 10.89
N HIS A 32 -18.52 22.05 9.71
CA HIS A 32 -19.82 21.54 9.31
C HIS A 32 -19.89 20.02 9.53
N ALA A 33 -20.50 19.66 10.67
CA ALA A 33 -20.94 18.33 11.11
C ALA A 33 -19.85 17.26 11.40
N PRO A 34 -19.40 17.11 12.67
CA PRO A 34 -18.51 16.04 13.06
C PRO A 34 -19.32 14.78 13.41
N TRP A 35 -19.37 13.80 12.51
CA TRP A 35 -19.79 12.42 12.84
C TRP A 35 -18.60 11.45 12.76
N PRO A 36 -17.50 11.66 13.51
CA PRO A 36 -16.32 10.80 13.43
C PRO A 36 -16.66 9.35 13.80
N ARG A 37 -17.57 9.15 14.77
CA ARG A 37 -18.07 7.81 15.14
C ARG A 37 -18.92 7.18 14.02
N GLY A 38 -19.73 7.99 13.33
CA GLY A 38 -20.55 7.54 12.20
C GLY A 38 -19.70 7.18 10.97
N ALA A 39 -18.68 7.98 10.67
CA ALA A 39 -17.75 7.73 9.58
C ALA A 39 -16.88 6.48 9.84
N VAL A 40 -16.40 6.27 11.06
CA VAL A 40 -15.72 5.02 11.44
C VAL A 40 -16.68 3.83 11.34
N GLY A 41 -17.94 4.00 11.77
CA GLY A 41 -18.98 2.97 11.60
C GLY A 41 -19.22 2.61 10.13
N LEU A 42 -19.25 3.60 9.23
CA LEU A 42 -19.37 3.41 7.79
C LEU A 42 -18.16 2.69 7.18
N LEU A 43 -16.94 2.97 7.65
CA LEU A 43 -15.74 2.24 7.22
C LEU A 43 -15.79 0.77 7.67
N VAL A 44 -16.22 0.50 8.90
CA VAL A 44 -16.40 -0.87 9.40
C VAL A 44 -17.48 -1.59 8.59
N PHE A 45 -18.59 -0.91 8.29
CA PHE A 45 -19.64 -1.45 7.44
C PHE A 45 -19.13 -1.76 6.02
N ALA A 46 -18.37 -0.85 5.41
CA ALA A 46 -17.75 -1.08 4.10
C ALA A 46 -16.80 -2.28 4.11
N LEU A 47 -16.01 -2.45 5.17
CA LEU A 47 -15.16 -3.63 5.35
C LEU A 47 -15.97 -4.93 5.45
N ILE A 48 -17.08 -4.93 6.20
CA ILE A 48 -17.97 -6.09 6.31
C ILE A 48 -18.59 -6.43 4.95
N LEU A 49 -19.00 -5.42 4.17
CA LEU A 49 -19.54 -5.62 2.83
C LEU A 49 -18.51 -6.24 1.88
N MET A 50 -17.27 -5.71 1.87
CA MET A 50 -16.18 -6.28 1.08
C MET A 50 -15.87 -7.71 1.50
N LEU A 51 -15.81 -7.97 2.82
CA LEU A 51 -15.58 -9.30 3.35
C LEU A 51 -16.67 -10.29 2.93
N SER A 52 -17.93 -9.87 3.03
CA SER A 52 -19.08 -10.68 2.63
C SER A 52 -19.05 -10.97 1.13
N SER A 53 -18.66 -9.98 0.31
CA SER A 53 -18.47 -10.16 -1.12
C SER A 53 -17.40 -11.20 -1.44
N VAL A 54 -16.21 -11.10 -0.81
CA VAL A 54 -15.11 -12.05 -1.01
C VAL A 54 -15.52 -13.47 -0.62
N LEU A 55 -16.20 -13.62 0.52
CA LEU A 55 -16.68 -14.94 1.00
C LEU A 55 -17.76 -15.52 0.10
N TRP A 56 -18.62 -14.68 -0.48
CA TRP A 56 -19.65 -15.10 -1.42
C TRP A 56 -19.07 -15.56 -2.76
N THR A 57 -18.00 -14.90 -3.21
CA THR A 57 -17.32 -15.21 -4.50
C THR A 57 -16.32 -16.36 -4.41
N SER A 58 -15.91 -16.74 -3.20
CA SER A 58 -14.98 -17.85 -3.03
C SER A 58 -15.72 -19.18 -3.24
N ASP A 59 -15.34 -19.92 -4.29
CA ASP A 59 -15.74 -21.32 -4.43
C ASP A 59 -15.42 -22.05 -3.12
N GLY A 60 -16.41 -22.75 -2.55
CA GLY A 60 -16.44 -23.18 -1.15
C GLY A 60 -15.26 -24.02 -0.61
N SER A 61 -14.27 -24.38 -1.44
CA SER A 61 -13.02 -25.00 -0.99
C SER A 61 -12.01 -24.02 -0.39
N ASN A 62 -12.02 -22.76 -0.82
CA ASN A 62 -11.05 -21.74 -0.39
C ASN A 62 -11.61 -20.75 0.64
N THR A 63 -12.91 -20.81 0.95
CA THR A 63 -13.57 -19.94 1.93
C THR A 63 -12.97 -20.08 3.32
N LEU A 64 -12.62 -21.30 3.73
CA LEU A 64 -11.99 -21.55 5.02
C LEU A 64 -10.58 -20.94 5.10
N LEU A 65 -9.79 -21.05 4.03
CA LEU A 65 -8.47 -20.43 3.95
C LEU A 65 -8.59 -18.89 3.97
N ALA A 66 -9.52 -18.33 3.20
CA ALA A 66 -9.80 -16.90 3.19
C ALA A 66 -10.21 -16.39 4.58
N CYS A 67 -11.13 -17.09 5.25
CA CYS A 67 -11.52 -16.79 6.63
C CYS A 67 -10.32 -16.81 7.59
N ILE A 68 -9.46 -17.84 7.52
CA ILE A 68 -8.27 -17.95 8.39
C ILE A 68 -7.29 -16.80 8.12
N MET A 69 -7.01 -16.48 6.86
CA MET A 69 -6.11 -15.38 6.51
C MET A 69 -6.66 -14.03 6.98
N ILE A 70 -7.97 -13.80 6.86
CA ILE A 70 -8.64 -12.59 7.33
C ILE A 70 -8.63 -12.50 8.86
N LEU A 71 -8.93 -13.60 9.55
CA LEU A 71 -8.89 -13.66 11.01
C LEU A 71 -7.47 -13.45 11.55
N LEU A 72 -6.45 -14.04 10.93
CA LEU A 72 -5.05 -13.81 11.26
C LEU A 72 -4.66 -12.34 11.03
N GLY A 73 -4.95 -11.79 9.85
CA GLY A 73 -4.63 -10.39 9.54
C GLY A 73 -5.32 -9.40 10.47
N SER A 74 -6.62 -9.59 10.71
CA SER A 74 -7.42 -8.75 11.62
C SER A 74 -7.08 -8.92 13.09
N SER A 75 -6.47 -10.04 13.51
CA SER A 75 -6.01 -10.25 14.89
C SER A 75 -4.62 -9.66 15.13
N VAL A 76 -3.73 -9.73 14.13
CA VAL A 76 -2.35 -9.23 14.22
C VAL A 76 -2.30 -7.69 14.16
N ALA A 77 -3.14 -7.06 13.33
CA ALA A 77 -3.20 -5.60 13.21
C ALA A 77 -3.50 -4.83 14.52
N PRO A 78 -4.52 -5.19 15.33
CA PRO A 78 -4.78 -4.51 16.60
C PRO A 78 -3.76 -4.86 17.68
N PHE A 79 -3.17 -6.07 17.66
CA PHE A 79 -2.13 -6.45 18.62
C PHE A 79 -0.87 -5.60 18.45
N THR A 80 -0.44 -5.39 17.21
CA THR A 80 0.72 -4.53 16.88
C THR A 80 0.44 -3.05 17.19
N ALA A 81 -0.77 -2.56 16.92
CA ALA A 81 -1.17 -1.19 17.26
C ALA A 81 -1.26 -0.94 18.77
N ARG A 82 -1.79 -1.91 19.55
CA ARG A 82 -1.94 -1.79 21.01
C ARG A 82 -0.62 -1.89 21.75
N HIS A 83 0.29 -2.78 21.33
CA HIS A 83 1.63 -2.86 21.91
C HIS A 83 2.42 -1.56 21.72
N HIS A 84 2.24 -0.90 20.58
CA HIS A 84 2.92 0.36 20.28
C HIS A 84 2.39 1.54 21.12
N SER A 85 1.07 1.64 21.29
CA SER A 85 0.44 2.67 22.14
C SER A 85 0.85 2.54 23.62
N ARG A 86 0.95 1.31 24.13
CA ARG A 86 1.28 1.04 25.54
C ARG A 86 2.76 1.30 25.89
N ASN A 87 3.68 1.12 24.94
CA ASN A 87 5.11 1.35 25.18
C ASN A 87 5.54 2.82 24.96
N LYS A 88 4.87 3.60 24.11
CA LYS A 88 5.24 5.01 23.84
C LYS A 88 4.46 6.06 24.66
N ALA A 89 3.34 5.70 25.28
CA ALA A 89 2.61 6.60 26.18
C ALA A 89 3.41 7.00 27.45
N ALA A 90 4.53 6.34 27.72
CA ALA A 90 5.35 6.56 28.90
C ALA A 90 6.47 7.62 28.72
N THR A 91 6.77 8.14 27.51
CA THR A 91 8.06 8.83 27.30
C THR A 91 8.13 10.17 26.56
N SER A 92 7.14 10.72 25.83
CA SER A 92 7.23 12.15 25.39
C SER A 92 6.00 12.72 24.64
N PRO A 93 5.83 14.07 24.60
CA PRO A 93 4.86 14.77 23.74
C PRO A 93 5.13 14.68 22.22
N GLN A 94 6.25 14.08 21.78
CA GLN A 94 6.49 13.69 20.37
C GLN A 94 5.72 12.43 19.94
N GLY A 95 5.08 11.73 20.89
CA GLY A 95 4.40 10.45 20.64
C GLY A 95 3.25 10.47 19.64
N ASN A 96 2.67 11.64 19.32
CA ASN A 96 1.52 11.73 18.40
C ASN A 96 1.91 11.75 16.91
N GLN A 97 3.08 12.28 16.54
CA GLN A 97 3.59 12.18 15.17
C GLN A 97 4.19 10.80 14.89
N ASP A 98 4.91 10.26 15.86
CA ASP A 98 5.48 8.91 15.80
C ASP A 98 4.42 7.80 15.67
N SER A 99 3.28 7.94 16.36
CA SER A 99 2.17 6.98 16.27
C SER A 99 1.51 7.00 14.88
N ILE A 100 1.36 8.19 14.28
CA ILE A 100 0.85 8.35 12.91
C ILE A 100 1.83 7.75 11.89
N LEU A 101 3.13 8.01 12.03
CA LEU A 101 4.15 7.40 11.17
C LEU A 101 4.18 5.88 11.29
N SER A 102 4.08 5.33 12.50
CA SER A 102 4.04 3.88 12.70
C SER A 102 2.79 3.27 12.07
N GLY A 103 1.63 3.93 12.20
CA GLY A 103 0.39 3.51 11.56
C GLY A 103 0.50 3.50 10.03
N LEU A 104 1.01 4.57 9.44
CA LEU A 104 1.26 4.66 8.00
C LEU A 104 2.29 3.61 7.54
N ALA A 105 3.32 3.34 8.33
CA ALA A 105 4.32 2.32 8.00
C ALA A 105 3.68 0.92 7.98
N LEU A 106 2.85 0.60 8.97
CA LEU A 106 2.08 -0.65 9.00
C LEU A 106 1.11 -0.78 7.81
N ILE A 107 0.42 0.30 7.44
CA ILE A 107 -0.44 0.34 6.23
C ILE A 107 0.40 0.11 4.97
N THR A 108 1.59 0.71 4.89
CA THR A 108 2.49 0.56 3.74
C THR A 108 3.03 -0.86 3.64
N ILE A 109 3.36 -1.49 4.77
CA ILE A 109 3.77 -2.89 4.85
C ILE A 109 2.64 -3.80 4.35
N GLY A 110 1.44 -3.69 4.94
CA GLY A 110 0.29 -4.52 4.58
C GLY A 110 -0.14 -4.30 3.13
N GLY A 111 -0.30 -3.04 2.72
CA GLY A 111 -0.67 -2.67 1.35
C GLY A 111 0.37 -3.12 0.33
N GLY A 112 1.67 -2.99 0.64
CA GLY A 112 2.75 -3.47 -0.22
C GLY A 112 2.69 -4.99 -0.45
N VAL A 113 2.49 -5.78 0.62
CA VAL A 113 2.33 -7.24 0.50
C VAL A 113 1.08 -7.60 -0.30
N SER A 114 -0.05 -6.95 -0.04
CA SER A 114 -1.30 -7.21 -0.78
C SER A 114 -1.14 -6.90 -2.27
N VAL A 115 -0.53 -5.77 -2.63
CA VAL A 115 -0.26 -5.40 -4.03
C VAL A 115 0.72 -6.36 -4.68
N ALA A 116 1.77 -6.79 -3.96
CA ALA A 116 2.72 -7.77 -4.48
C ALA A 116 2.04 -9.12 -4.79
N LEU A 117 1.19 -9.59 -3.89
CA LEU A 117 0.42 -10.82 -4.08
C LEU A 117 -0.56 -10.69 -5.25
N LEU A 118 -1.28 -9.55 -5.37
CA LEU A 118 -2.18 -9.31 -6.50
C LEU A 118 -1.43 -9.22 -7.84
N GLY A 119 -0.23 -8.64 -7.85
CA GLY A 119 0.64 -8.63 -9.03
C GLY A 119 1.08 -10.04 -9.43
N LEU A 120 1.42 -10.88 -8.45
CA LEU A 120 1.79 -12.28 -8.67
C LEU A 120 0.61 -13.12 -9.17
N THR A 121 -0.59 -12.97 -8.59
CA THR A 121 -1.79 -13.66 -9.08
C THR A 121 -2.14 -13.18 -10.47
N GLY A 122 -2.08 -11.87 -10.74
CA GLY A 122 -2.28 -11.30 -12.08
C GLY A 122 -1.31 -11.86 -13.12
N TRP A 123 -0.05 -12.10 -12.75
CA TRP A 123 0.92 -12.75 -13.63
C TRP A 123 0.52 -14.20 -13.97
N TYR A 124 0.14 -15.00 -12.97
CA TYR A 124 -0.25 -16.39 -13.18
C TYR A 124 -1.58 -16.56 -13.94
N GLU A 125 -2.49 -15.61 -13.79
CA GLU A 125 -3.77 -15.60 -14.50
C GLU A 125 -3.65 -15.09 -15.94
N THR A 126 -2.59 -14.35 -16.27
CA THR A 126 -2.41 -13.79 -17.62
C THR A 126 -1.91 -14.85 -18.59
N ASP A 127 -2.67 -15.09 -19.66
CA ASP A 127 -2.30 -16.02 -20.71
C ASP A 127 -0.97 -15.63 -21.38
N HIS A 128 -0.16 -16.61 -21.79
CA HIS A 128 1.20 -16.41 -22.31
C HIS A 128 1.26 -15.95 -23.79
N SER A 129 0.14 -15.47 -24.35
CA SER A 129 0.03 -14.98 -25.73
C SER A 129 0.67 -13.59 -25.97
N PHE A 130 1.01 -13.24 -27.20
CA PHE A 130 1.57 -11.92 -27.53
C PHE A 130 0.60 -10.74 -27.28
N TYR A 131 -0.71 -11.00 -27.23
CA TYR A 131 -1.75 -9.97 -27.13
C TYR A 131 -2.00 -9.48 -25.69
N THR A 132 -1.34 -10.05 -24.68
CA THR A 132 -1.52 -9.72 -23.25
C THR A 132 -0.27 -9.08 -22.61
N TRP A 133 0.58 -8.47 -23.43
CA TRP A 133 1.85 -7.85 -23.00
C TRP A 133 1.63 -6.71 -21.99
N ASP A 134 0.57 -5.93 -22.19
CA ASP A 134 0.12 -4.86 -21.30
C ASP A 134 -0.27 -5.38 -19.92
N LEU A 135 -1.06 -6.47 -19.85
CA LEU A 135 -1.47 -7.11 -18.61
C LEU A 135 -0.26 -7.66 -17.83
N ARG A 136 0.71 -8.25 -18.53
CA ARG A 136 1.97 -8.72 -17.92
C ARG A 136 2.81 -7.58 -17.37
N LEU A 137 2.93 -6.49 -18.12
CA LEU A 137 3.67 -5.32 -17.65
C LEU A 137 3.04 -4.77 -16.36
N ILE A 138 1.71 -4.68 -16.31
CA ILE A 138 0.99 -4.23 -15.11
C ILE A 138 1.19 -5.18 -13.94
N ALA A 139 1.15 -6.49 -14.16
CA ALA A 139 1.39 -7.49 -13.12
C ALA A 139 2.81 -7.38 -12.54
N VAL A 140 3.83 -7.31 -13.40
CA VAL A 140 5.24 -7.20 -12.98
C VAL A 140 5.53 -5.87 -12.29
N THR A 141 5.01 -4.76 -12.82
CA THR A 141 5.19 -3.43 -12.20
C THR A 141 4.49 -3.34 -10.84
N SER A 142 3.28 -3.91 -10.71
CA SER A 142 2.58 -4.00 -9.44
C SER A 142 3.34 -4.86 -8.43
N LEU A 143 3.89 -6.00 -8.86
CA LEU A 143 4.75 -6.85 -8.02
C LEU A 143 5.97 -6.06 -7.50
N PHE A 144 6.68 -5.36 -8.39
CA PHE A 144 7.82 -4.52 -8.02
C PHE A 144 7.44 -3.43 -7.01
N ILE A 145 6.37 -2.67 -7.29
CA ILE A 145 5.89 -1.59 -6.40
C ILE A 145 5.50 -2.16 -5.03
N GLY A 146 4.79 -3.29 -5.00
CA GLY A 146 4.36 -3.94 -3.76
C GLY A 146 5.55 -4.37 -2.89
N VAL A 147 6.53 -5.06 -3.47
CA VAL A 147 7.72 -5.53 -2.74
C VAL A 147 8.59 -4.35 -2.27
N TRP A 148 8.79 -3.36 -3.14
CA TRP A 148 9.60 -2.19 -2.80
C TRP A 148 8.95 -1.38 -1.66
N THR A 149 7.65 -1.10 -1.74
CA THR A 149 6.90 -0.36 -0.71
C THR A 149 6.84 -1.13 0.61
N PHE A 150 6.67 -2.45 0.56
CA PHE A 150 6.74 -3.32 1.73
C PHE A 150 8.08 -3.20 2.46
N ALA A 151 9.20 -3.39 1.75
CA ALA A 151 10.53 -3.33 2.35
C ALA A 151 10.86 -1.93 2.89
N ALA A 152 10.49 -0.87 2.17
CA ALA A 152 10.65 0.50 2.63
C ALA A 152 9.84 0.79 3.91
N GLY A 153 8.57 0.34 3.94
CA GLY A 153 7.69 0.48 5.11
C GLY A 153 8.21 -0.30 6.33
N LEU A 154 8.69 -1.53 6.13
CA LEU A 154 9.24 -2.38 7.18
C LEU A 154 10.49 -1.76 7.82
N MET A 155 11.41 -1.28 6.99
CA MET A 155 12.65 -0.69 7.46
C MET A 155 12.43 0.64 8.17
N LEU A 156 11.46 1.44 7.71
CA LEU A 156 11.03 2.63 8.43
C LEU A 156 10.39 2.27 9.78
N TRP A 157 9.53 1.25 9.82
CA TRP A 157 8.91 0.77 11.06
C TRP A 157 9.96 0.27 12.07
N LEU A 158 10.98 -0.47 11.61
CA LEU A 158 12.08 -0.91 12.47
C LEU A 158 12.90 0.27 13.01
N ARG A 159 13.14 1.30 12.20
CA ARG A 159 13.84 2.52 12.61
C ARG A 159 13.05 3.37 13.61
N LEU A 160 11.72 3.43 13.47
CA LEU A 160 10.82 4.14 14.38
C LEU A 160 10.65 3.45 15.74
N ASN A 161 11.00 2.16 15.80
CA ASN A 161 11.01 1.34 17.02
C ASN A 161 12.41 1.15 17.62
N GLU A 162 13.39 1.95 17.18
CA GLU A 162 14.77 1.95 17.69
C GLU A 162 15.54 0.62 17.50
N TYR A 163 15.03 -0.29 16.66
CA TYR A 163 15.74 -1.53 16.30
C TYR A 163 16.91 -1.30 15.33
N LEU A 164 16.98 -0.11 14.71
CA LEU A 164 18.03 0.25 13.75
C LEU A 164 18.61 1.65 14.06
N PRO A 165 19.94 1.84 13.96
CA PRO A 165 20.58 3.13 14.19
C PRO A 165 20.19 4.16 13.13
N LYS A 166 20.11 5.44 13.54
CA LYS A 166 19.83 6.56 12.63
C LYS A 166 21.06 6.81 11.74
N SER A 167 21.07 6.28 10.52
CA SER A 167 22.09 6.61 9.52
C SER A 167 21.68 7.81 8.64
N THR A 168 22.67 8.58 8.19
CA THR A 168 22.51 9.63 7.20
C THR A 168 22.93 9.12 5.81
N PRO A 169 22.21 9.50 4.74
CA PRO A 169 22.54 9.03 3.40
C PRO A 169 23.90 9.55 2.94
N THR A 170 24.72 8.68 2.35
CA THR A 170 25.95 9.07 1.64
C THR A 170 25.67 9.30 0.15
N GLN A 171 26.43 10.17 -0.52
CA GLN A 171 26.27 10.40 -1.98
C GLN A 171 26.50 9.13 -2.80
N THR A 172 27.37 8.24 -2.34
CA THR A 172 27.62 6.94 -2.97
C THR A 172 26.40 6.02 -2.86
N GLN A 173 25.69 6.03 -1.73
CA GLN A 173 24.44 5.28 -1.55
C GLN A 173 23.36 5.72 -2.54
N GLN A 174 23.26 7.02 -2.86
CA GLN A 174 22.28 7.50 -3.83
C GLN A 174 22.54 6.96 -5.24
N ARG A 175 23.82 6.84 -5.65
CA ARG A 175 24.19 6.24 -6.95
C ARG A 175 23.89 4.75 -7.00
N VAL A 176 24.17 4.03 -5.90
CA VAL A 176 23.86 2.60 -5.79
C VAL A 176 22.34 2.36 -5.87
N VAL A 177 21.54 3.18 -5.18
CA VAL A 177 20.07 3.10 -5.24
C VAL A 177 19.55 3.27 -6.67
N ILE A 178 20.09 4.24 -7.43
CA ILE A 178 19.70 4.44 -8.83
C ILE A 178 20.11 3.23 -9.67
N ALA A 179 21.32 2.72 -9.50
CA ALA A 179 21.79 1.55 -10.24
C ALA A 179 20.92 0.31 -9.98
N VAL A 180 20.63 0.00 -8.71
CA VAL A 180 19.77 -1.13 -8.32
C VAL A 180 18.35 -0.94 -8.87
N LEU A 181 17.80 0.28 -8.82
CA LEU A 181 16.50 0.58 -9.40
C LEU A 181 16.48 0.33 -10.92
N THR A 182 17.49 0.84 -11.65
CA THR A 182 17.56 0.63 -13.11
C THR A 182 17.71 -0.85 -13.47
N LEU A 183 18.46 -1.60 -12.68
CA LEU A 183 18.65 -3.03 -12.89
C LEU A 183 17.36 -3.82 -12.61
N ALA A 184 16.65 -3.49 -11.52
CA ALA A 184 15.36 -4.10 -11.19
C ALA A 184 14.30 -3.81 -12.27
N LEU A 185 14.22 -2.57 -12.77
CA LEU A 185 13.31 -2.21 -13.87
C LEU A 185 13.69 -2.92 -15.17
N GLY A 186 14.98 -3.03 -15.48
CA GLY A 186 15.48 -3.75 -16.64
C GLY A 186 15.13 -5.24 -16.58
N LEU A 187 15.30 -5.88 -15.42
CA LEU A 187 14.86 -7.26 -15.19
C LEU A 187 13.34 -7.37 -15.36
N GLY A 188 12.58 -6.44 -14.78
CA GLY A 188 11.13 -6.34 -14.93
C GLY A 188 10.69 -6.33 -16.39
N ALA A 189 11.31 -5.47 -17.21
CA ALA A 189 11.04 -5.43 -18.64
C ALA A 189 11.42 -6.74 -19.35
N LEU A 190 12.57 -7.33 -19.01
CA LEU A 190 13.00 -8.62 -19.56
C LEU A 190 12.01 -9.74 -19.25
N THR A 191 11.42 -9.75 -18.05
CA THR A 191 10.38 -10.71 -17.66
C THR A 191 9.18 -10.71 -18.60
N VAL A 192 8.77 -9.51 -19.01
CA VAL A 192 7.61 -9.33 -19.88
C VAL A 192 7.94 -9.78 -21.32
N VAL A 193 9.16 -9.49 -21.79
CA VAL A 193 9.63 -9.85 -23.15
C VAL A 193 9.93 -11.35 -23.26
N TYR A 194 10.49 -11.97 -22.22
CA TYR A 194 10.93 -13.36 -22.19
C TYR A 194 10.18 -14.16 -21.10
N PRO A 195 8.89 -14.46 -21.31
CA PRO A 195 8.07 -15.14 -20.31
C PRO A 195 8.61 -16.54 -19.92
N ALA A 196 9.35 -17.21 -20.81
CA ALA A 196 9.96 -18.52 -20.55
C ALA A 196 10.96 -18.50 -19.37
N TYR A 197 11.62 -17.36 -19.12
CA TYR A 197 12.58 -17.18 -18.02
C TYR A 197 12.01 -16.36 -16.86
N ALA A 198 10.70 -16.07 -16.90
CA ALA A 198 10.09 -15.10 -16.01
C ALA A 198 10.23 -15.46 -14.53
N ASN A 199 10.14 -16.74 -14.16
CA ASN A 199 10.27 -17.15 -12.76
C ASN A 199 11.62 -16.74 -12.14
N ILE A 200 12.72 -16.93 -12.88
CA ILE A 200 14.08 -16.60 -12.40
C ILE A 200 14.25 -15.08 -12.39
N LEU A 201 13.85 -14.41 -13.46
CA LEU A 201 13.95 -12.96 -13.61
C LEU A 201 13.10 -12.21 -12.58
N MET A 202 11.87 -12.66 -12.31
CA MET A 202 11.02 -12.13 -11.24
C MET A 202 11.65 -12.38 -9.87
N GLY A 203 12.21 -13.56 -9.62
CA GLY A 203 12.89 -13.87 -8.36
C GLY A 203 14.04 -12.91 -8.07
N LEU A 204 14.87 -12.64 -9.08
CA LEU A 204 15.97 -11.66 -8.98
C LEU A 204 15.44 -10.23 -8.81
N MET A 205 14.41 -9.85 -9.55
CA MET A 205 13.78 -8.54 -9.42
C MET A 205 13.20 -8.32 -8.01
N VAL A 206 12.52 -9.32 -7.43
CA VAL A 206 11.97 -9.27 -6.08
C VAL A 206 13.08 -9.11 -5.05
N LEU A 207 14.18 -9.86 -5.18
CA LEU A 207 15.34 -9.73 -4.30
C LEU A 207 15.91 -8.29 -4.35
N LEU A 208 16.11 -7.76 -5.55
CA LEU A 208 16.61 -6.39 -5.74
C LEU A 208 15.63 -5.34 -5.24
N ALA A 209 14.32 -5.56 -5.38
CA ALA A 209 13.30 -4.65 -4.86
C ALA A 209 13.27 -4.63 -3.32
N LEU A 210 13.52 -5.77 -2.67
CA LEU A 210 13.70 -5.85 -1.22
C LEU A 210 14.94 -5.06 -0.77
N GLU A 211 16.07 -5.27 -1.45
CA GLU A 211 17.31 -4.54 -1.17
C GLU A 211 17.15 -3.03 -1.41
N LEU A 212 16.49 -2.65 -2.51
CA LEU A 212 16.17 -1.26 -2.82
C LEU A 212 15.28 -0.63 -1.75
N GLY A 213 14.27 -1.35 -1.26
CA GLY A 213 13.43 -0.91 -0.15
C GLY A 213 14.24 -0.65 1.11
N ALA A 214 15.15 -1.57 1.44
CA ALA A 214 16.07 -1.41 2.58
C ALA A 214 17.00 -0.21 2.43
N LEU A 215 17.65 -0.08 1.28
CA LEU A 215 18.58 1.01 0.98
C LEU A 215 17.86 2.36 0.96
N SER A 216 16.64 2.41 0.42
CA SER A 216 15.82 3.62 0.37
C SER A 216 15.40 4.07 1.78
N ALA A 217 14.99 3.16 2.66
CA ALA A 217 14.58 3.50 4.02
C ALA A 217 15.75 3.95 4.93
N LEU A 218 16.93 3.36 4.75
CA LEU A 218 18.14 3.75 5.48
C LEU A 218 18.58 5.19 5.12
N GLY A 219 18.40 5.60 3.86
CA GLY A 219 18.78 6.94 3.39
C GLY A 219 17.84 8.08 3.77
N ILE A 220 16.75 7.83 4.49
CA ILE A 220 15.71 8.85 4.77
C ILE A 220 16.01 9.59 6.07
N VAL A 221 16.08 10.92 5.99
CA VAL A 221 15.99 11.77 7.18
C VAL A 221 14.57 11.68 7.73
N ILE A 222 14.42 11.36 9.02
CA ILE A 222 13.12 11.12 9.68
C ILE A 222 12.12 12.27 9.45
N THR A 223 12.60 13.51 9.31
CA THR A 223 11.77 14.69 9.00
C THR A 223 11.06 14.62 7.64
N ARG A 224 11.57 13.83 6.69
CA ARG A 224 10.96 13.60 5.37
C ARG A 224 10.19 12.29 5.26
N ALA A 225 10.17 11.47 6.31
CA ALA A 225 9.59 10.13 6.27
C ALA A 225 8.09 10.15 5.99
N THR A 226 7.33 11.15 6.48
CA THR A 226 5.90 11.32 6.19
C THR A 226 5.60 11.56 4.72
N CYS A 227 6.37 12.43 4.06
CA CYS A 227 6.24 12.70 2.63
C CYS A 227 6.56 11.46 1.79
N ILE A 228 7.57 10.68 2.20
CA ILE A 228 7.95 9.47 1.48
C ILE A 228 6.91 8.36 1.66
N LEU A 229 6.36 8.20 2.87
CA LEU A 229 5.25 7.28 3.13
C LEU A 229 4.00 7.68 2.33
N GLY A 230 3.68 8.98 2.24
CA GLY A 230 2.60 9.49 1.40
C GLY A 230 2.80 9.15 -0.09
N ARG A 231 4.03 9.25 -0.59
CA ARG A 231 4.38 8.82 -1.96
C ARG A 231 4.24 7.31 -2.16
N HIS A 232 4.71 6.49 -1.22
CA HIS A 232 4.53 5.04 -1.27
C HIS A 232 3.05 4.66 -1.25
N LEU A 233 2.23 5.33 -0.44
CA LEU A 233 0.79 5.12 -0.41
C LEU A 233 0.13 5.48 -1.74
N GLY A 234 0.55 6.58 -2.39
CA GLY A 234 0.13 6.94 -3.74
C GLY A 234 0.51 5.89 -4.78
N MET A 235 1.73 5.34 -4.70
CA MET A 235 2.18 4.26 -5.60
C MET A 235 1.40 2.96 -5.38
N ILE A 236 1.08 2.61 -4.13
CA ILE A 236 0.19 1.48 -3.79
C ILE A 236 -1.19 1.71 -4.42
N GLY A 237 -1.77 2.91 -4.28
CA GLY A 237 -3.06 3.24 -4.91
C GLY A 237 -3.03 3.13 -6.44
N ALA A 238 -1.97 3.62 -7.07
CA ALA A 238 -1.80 3.51 -8.52
C ALA A 238 -1.68 2.05 -8.97
N ALA A 239 -0.91 1.23 -8.26
CA ALA A 239 -0.79 -0.20 -8.55
C ALA A 239 -2.14 -0.93 -8.38
N ILE A 240 -2.90 -0.63 -7.34
CA ILE A 240 -4.27 -1.17 -7.15
C ILE A 240 -5.17 -0.80 -8.33
N ALA A 241 -5.12 0.45 -8.80
CA ALA A 241 -5.93 0.89 -9.93
C ALA A 241 -5.55 0.15 -11.23
N MET A 242 -4.25 -0.02 -11.48
CA MET A 242 -3.76 -0.78 -12.63
C MET A 242 -4.13 -2.27 -12.53
N LEU A 243 -4.07 -2.88 -11.35
CA LEU A 243 -4.55 -4.25 -11.13
C LEU A 243 -6.06 -4.38 -11.31
N GLY A 244 -6.84 -3.33 -11.01
CA GLY A 244 -8.26 -3.26 -11.35
C GLY A 244 -8.52 -3.36 -12.85
N TYR A 245 -7.63 -2.81 -13.69
CA TYR A 245 -7.68 -3.02 -15.14
C TYR A 245 -7.39 -4.48 -15.51
N VAL A 246 -6.36 -5.10 -14.91
CA VAL A 246 -6.01 -6.50 -15.18
C VAL A 246 -7.12 -7.47 -14.79
N GLN A 247 -7.78 -7.22 -13.67
CA GLN A 247 -8.84 -8.07 -13.12
C GLN A 247 -10.24 -7.68 -13.63
N ALA A 248 -10.34 -6.68 -14.51
CA ALA A 248 -11.60 -6.10 -14.98
C ALA A 248 -12.58 -5.74 -13.84
N SER A 249 -12.06 -5.15 -12.76
CA SER A 249 -12.84 -4.67 -11.62
C SER A 249 -12.84 -3.15 -11.56
N LEU A 250 -14.03 -2.57 -11.81
CA LEU A 250 -14.26 -1.13 -11.68
C LEU A 250 -14.11 -0.67 -10.23
N PHE A 251 -14.44 -1.54 -9.27
CA PHE A 251 -14.29 -1.24 -7.85
C PHE A 251 -12.81 -1.02 -7.46
N LEU A 252 -11.90 -1.90 -7.86
CA LEU A 252 -10.46 -1.75 -7.61
C LEU A 252 -9.89 -0.51 -8.30
N LEU A 253 -10.35 -0.23 -9.52
CA LEU A 253 -9.97 0.97 -10.28
C LEU A 253 -10.37 2.24 -9.51
N ALA A 254 -11.62 2.32 -9.05
CA ALA A 254 -12.13 3.45 -8.28
C ALA A 254 -11.44 3.61 -6.91
N LEU A 255 -11.23 2.50 -6.20
CA LEU A 255 -10.56 2.49 -4.90
C LEU A 255 -9.09 2.91 -5.02
N GLY A 256 -8.37 2.39 -6.00
CA GLY A 256 -6.99 2.81 -6.29
C GLY A 256 -6.90 4.30 -6.62
N GLY A 257 -7.81 4.81 -7.47
CA GLY A 257 -7.92 6.23 -7.77
C GLY A 257 -8.20 7.10 -6.54
N LEU A 258 -9.06 6.64 -5.63
CA LEU A 258 -9.34 7.33 -4.37
C LEU A 258 -8.10 7.40 -3.46
N ILE A 259 -7.32 6.32 -3.37
CA ILE A 259 -6.06 6.29 -2.60
C ILE A 259 -5.05 7.27 -3.19
N VAL A 260 -4.91 7.32 -4.52
CA VAL A 260 -4.03 8.29 -5.21
C VAL A 260 -4.47 9.72 -4.89
N ALA A 261 -5.77 10.03 -5.00
CA ALA A 261 -6.30 11.34 -4.67
C ALA A 261 -6.03 11.73 -3.21
N GLY A 262 -6.21 10.78 -2.28
CA GLY A 262 -5.89 10.96 -0.86
C GLY A 262 -4.41 11.23 -0.62
N ALA A 263 -3.51 10.50 -1.29
CA ALA A 263 -2.07 10.68 -1.21
C ALA A 263 -1.63 12.06 -1.74
N VAL A 264 -2.19 12.50 -2.88
CA VAL A 264 -1.92 13.84 -3.43
C VAL A 264 -2.39 14.94 -2.49
N HIS A 265 -3.60 14.80 -1.92
CA HIS A 265 -4.14 15.76 -0.96
C HIS A 265 -3.27 15.83 0.31
N TYR A 266 -2.81 14.67 0.82
CA TYR A 266 -1.89 14.60 1.96
C TYR A 266 -0.54 15.27 1.68
N LEU A 267 0.03 15.02 0.50
CA LEU A 267 1.30 15.63 0.09
C LEU A 267 1.18 17.15 -0.11
N ARG A 268 0.08 17.65 -0.68
CA ARG A 268 -0.17 19.09 -0.80
C ARG A 268 -0.33 19.76 0.58
N GLY A 269 -1.18 19.19 1.44
CA GLY A 269 -1.41 19.76 2.78
C GLY A 269 -0.19 19.71 3.71
N THR A 270 0.76 18.80 3.48
CA THR A 270 2.04 18.79 4.21
C THR A 270 3.01 19.85 3.69
N VAL A 271 3.03 20.11 2.37
CA VAL A 271 3.82 21.21 1.78
C VAL A 271 3.37 22.56 2.30
N ASP A 272 2.06 22.80 2.40
CA ASP A 272 1.50 24.06 2.91
C ASP A 272 1.90 24.31 4.38
N PHE A 273 1.90 23.27 5.23
CA PHE A 273 2.29 23.36 6.64
C PHE A 273 3.77 23.71 6.84
N TYR A 274 4.66 23.18 5.99
CA TYR A 274 6.09 23.51 6.04
C TYR A 274 6.37 24.93 5.52
N GLN A 275 5.57 25.44 4.57
CA GLN A 275 5.71 26.81 4.08
C GLN A 275 5.31 27.84 5.15
N THR A 276 4.19 27.62 5.86
CA THR A 276 3.73 28.53 6.93
C THR A 276 4.67 28.58 8.14
N ASN A 277 5.38 27.49 8.44
CA ASN A 277 6.35 27.46 9.55
C ASN A 277 7.77 27.91 9.12
N SER A 278 7.97 28.29 7.86
CA SER A 278 9.26 28.81 7.35
C SER A 278 9.28 30.34 7.20
N THR A 279 8.16 30.99 7.51
CA THR A 279 7.97 32.44 7.44
C THR A 279 7.95 33.12 8.81
N ASP A 280 8.18 32.36 9.89
CA ASP A 280 8.45 32.83 11.25
C ASP A 280 9.93 32.62 11.60
#